data_AF-A0A6J3BF18-F1
#
_entry.id   AF-A0A6J3BF18-F1
#
_cell.length_a   1.000
_cell.length_b   1.000
_cell.length_c   1.000
_cell.angle_alpha   90.00
_cell.angle_beta   90.00
_cell.angle_gamma   90.00
#
_symmetry.space_group_name_H-M   'P 1'
#
loop_
_entity.id
_entity.type
_entity.pdbx_description
1 polymer ?
#
loop_
_entity_poly.entity_id
_entity_poly.type
_entity_poly.pdbx_seq_one_letter_code
_entity_poly.pdbx_strand_id
1 'polypeptide(L)'
;MEPEALEICPYSPHHRIPLSRFQYHLASCRRKNPKKAKKMTSCKYNACHVVPIKKLEEHEAACVNRSTVEEEDILSPLKVSLPSSKQDGNTPPTFVPQKLVCDSDTGESEREDHTPSLTISQKIIRPGE
;
A
#
# COMPACT_ATOMS: atom_id res chain seq x y z
N MET A 1 -8.06 15.25 -31.92
CA MET A 1 -7.61 14.67 -30.63
C MET A 1 -8.55 15.24 -29.59
N GLU A 2 -9.39 14.40 -28.98
CA GLU A 2 -10.34 14.86 -27.95
C GLU A 2 -9.57 15.29 -26.69
N PRO A 3 -9.90 16.43 -26.07
CA PRO A 3 -9.25 16.88 -24.84
C PRO A 3 -9.60 15.95 -23.68
N GLU A 4 -8.58 15.48 -22.96
CA GLU A 4 -8.75 14.61 -21.80
C GLU A 4 -9.30 15.39 -20.59
N ALA A 5 -10.28 14.83 -19.90
CA ALA A 5 -10.83 15.41 -18.67
C ALA A 5 -9.76 15.47 -17.57
N LEU A 6 -9.69 16.60 -16.87
CA LEU A 6 -8.76 16.85 -15.77
C LEU A 6 -9.50 16.76 -14.42
N GLU A 7 -8.95 15.97 -13.51
CA GLU A 7 -9.45 15.82 -12.14
C GLU A 7 -8.60 16.60 -11.13
N ILE A 8 -9.25 17.13 -10.09
CA ILE A 8 -8.56 17.84 -9.02
C ILE A 8 -8.08 16.83 -7.98
N CYS A 9 -6.81 16.91 -7.58
CA CYS A 9 -6.26 16.02 -6.57
C CYS A 9 -6.90 16.25 -5.19
N PRO A 10 -7.38 15.20 -4.52
CA PRO A 10 -7.96 15.31 -3.18
C PRO A 10 -6.93 15.70 -2.12
N TYR A 11 -5.63 15.54 -2.39
CA TYR A 11 -4.56 15.98 -1.50
C TYR A 11 -4.14 17.44 -1.73
N SER A 12 -4.25 17.98 -2.95
CA SER A 12 -3.85 19.36 -3.26
C SER A 12 -4.78 19.98 -4.31
N PRO A 13 -5.49 21.09 -3.99
CA PRO A 13 -6.41 21.73 -4.93
C PRO A 13 -5.70 22.37 -6.13
N HIS A 14 -4.38 22.55 -6.06
CA HIS A 14 -3.57 23.10 -7.15
C HIS A 14 -3.19 22.06 -8.21
N HIS A 15 -3.39 20.77 -7.93
CA HIS A 15 -3.10 19.73 -8.91
C HIS A 15 -4.36 19.42 -9.73
N ARG A 16 -4.29 19.67 -11.04
CA ARG A 16 -5.25 19.24 -12.04
C ARG A 16 -4.56 18.21 -12.94
N ILE A 17 -5.05 16.97 -12.95
CA ILE A 17 -4.35 15.82 -13.52
C ILE A 17 -5.28 15.08 -14.49
N PRO A 18 -4.81 14.69 -15.69
CA PRO A 18 -5.62 13.89 -16.59
C PRO A 18 -6.01 12.54 -15.99
N LEU A 19 -7.23 12.07 -16.28
CA LEU A 19 -7.77 10.85 -15.69
C LEU A 19 -6.86 9.62 -15.90
N SER A 20 -6.25 9.51 -17.08
CA SER A 20 -5.28 8.46 -17.44
C SER A 20 -4.06 8.38 -16.51
N ARG A 21 -3.69 9.49 -15.87
CA ARG A 21 -2.54 9.58 -14.96
C ARG A 21 -2.95 9.72 -13.49
N PHE A 22 -4.24 9.79 -13.20
CA PHE A 22 -4.73 10.14 -11.88
C PHE A 22 -4.37 9.09 -10.82
N GLN A 23 -4.46 7.80 -11.14
CA GLN A 23 -4.10 6.72 -10.22
C GLN A 23 -2.64 6.81 -9.76
N TYR A 24 -1.70 6.94 -10.71
CA TYR A 24 -0.28 7.10 -10.42
C TYR A 24 -0.02 8.37 -9.60
N HIS A 25 -0.71 9.46 -9.97
CA HIS A 25 -0.63 10.71 -9.23
C HIS A 25 -1.07 10.53 -7.77
N LEU A 26 -2.22 9.91 -7.51
CA LEU A 26 -2.73 9.69 -6.16
C LEU A 26 -1.72 8.93 -5.29
N ALA A 27 -1.12 7.86 -5.83
CA ALA A 27 -0.13 7.05 -5.10
C ALA A 27 1.10 7.87 -4.67
N SER A 28 1.65 8.69 -5.57
CA SER A 28 2.82 9.53 -5.26
C SER A 28 2.46 10.74 -4.40
N CYS A 29 1.34 11.41 -4.69
CA CYS A 29 0.89 12.61 -4.00
C CYS A 29 0.46 12.30 -2.57
N ARG A 30 -0.14 11.12 -2.31
CA ARG A 30 -0.44 10.64 -0.95
C ARG A 30 0.80 10.61 -0.06
N ARG A 31 1.91 10.07 -0.57
CA ARG A 31 3.19 10.00 0.17
C ARG A 31 3.75 11.39 0.50
N LYS A 32 3.61 12.34 -0.43
CA LYS A 32 4.04 13.74 -0.25
C LYS A 32 3.13 14.55 0.68
N ASN A 33 1.92 14.07 0.96
CA ASN A 33 0.91 14.80 1.75
C ASN A 33 0.40 13.99 2.96
N PRO A 34 1.29 13.53 3.87
CA PRO A 34 0.94 12.58 4.92
C PRO A 34 -0.12 13.11 5.90
N LYS A 35 -0.07 14.40 6.25
CA LYS A 35 -1.04 15.03 7.18
C LYS A 35 -2.47 14.97 6.66
N LYS A 36 -2.67 15.18 5.36
CA LYS A 36 -3.99 15.11 4.71
C LYS A 36 -4.37 13.67 4.40
N ALA A 37 -3.41 12.85 3.97
CA ALA A 37 -3.61 11.44 3.71
C ALA A 37 -4.17 10.67 4.93
N LYS A 38 -3.76 11.02 6.15
CA LYS A 38 -4.31 10.43 7.39
C LYS A 38 -5.82 10.62 7.56
N LYS A 39 -6.44 11.58 6.86
CA LYS A 39 -7.87 11.91 6.96
C LYS A 39 -8.67 11.45 5.74
N MET A 40 -8.00 10.82 4.77
CA MET A 40 -8.57 10.42 3.49
C MET A 40 -8.44 8.90 3.32
N THR A 41 -9.36 8.32 2.57
CA THR A 41 -9.39 6.89 2.25
C THR A 41 -9.91 6.69 0.84
N SER A 42 -9.51 5.60 0.21
CA SER A 42 -10.02 5.20 -1.11
C SER A 42 -11.33 4.44 -0.96
N CYS A 43 -12.26 4.65 -1.89
CA CYS A 43 -13.46 3.85 -2.08
C CYS A 43 -13.10 2.40 -2.45
N LYS A 44 -13.89 1.43 -1.97
CA LYS A 44 -13.70 0.02 -2.34
C LYS A 44 -14.05 -0.29 -3.80
N TYR A 45 -14.95 0.48 -4.42
CA TYR A 45 -15.40 0.23 -5.81
C TYR A 45 -14.50 0.90 -6.87
N ASN A 46 -13.80 1.98 -6.51
CA ASN A 46 -12.92 2.69 -7.44
C ASN A 46 -11.76 3.38 -6.68
N ALA A 47 -10.53 2.92 -6.92
CA ALA A 47 -9.34 3.44 -6.23
C ALA A 47 -9.03 4.92 -6.55
N CYS A 48 -9.59 5.49 -7.62
CA CYS A 48 -9.49 6.92 -7.92
C CYS A 48 -10.36 7.77 -6.99
N HIS A 49 -11.43 7.21 -6.43
CA HIS A 49 -12.29 7.91 -5.49
C HIS A 49 -11.60 7.95 -4.12
N VAL A 50 -10.91 9.04 -3.84
CA VAL A 50 -10.30 9.31 -2.53
C VAL A 50 -11.11 10.39 -1.82
N VAL A 51 -11.77 9.99 -0.73
CA VAL A 51 -12.73 10.80 0.02
C VAL A 51 -12.33 10.90 1.49
N PRO A 52 -12.84 11.89 2.26
CA PRO A 52 -12.63 11.93 3.70
C PRO A 52 -13.16 10.67 4.38
N ILE A 53 -12.41 10.13 5.34
CA ILE A 53 -12.78 8.90 6.07
C ILE A 53 -14.20 8.99 6.64
N LYS A 54 -14.56 10.14 7.22
CA LYS A 54 -15.88 10.39 7.81
C LYS A 54 -17.05 10.36 6.82
N LYS A 55 -16.78 10.44 5.52
CA LYS A 55 -17.78 10.46 4.45
C LYS A 55 -17.69 9.22 3.55
N LEU A 56 -16.86 8.24 3.90
CA LEU A 56 -16.65 7.06 3.07
C LEU A 56 -17.95 6.25 2.91
N GLU A 57 -18.65 5.98 4.00
CA GLU A 57 -19.89 5.18 3.99
C GLU A 57 -20.98 5.82 3.11
N GLU A 58 -21.22 7.12 3.29
CA GLU A 58 -22.17 7.88 2.48
C GLU A 58 -21.77 7.88 1.00
N HIS A 59 -20.47 8.03 0.71
CA HIS A 59 -19.95 7.92 -0.66
C HIS A 59 -20.17 6.53 -1.25
N GLU A 60 -19.84 5.47 -0.52
CA GLU A 60 -19.97 4.09 -1.00
C GLU A 60 -21.42 3.73 -1.26
N ALA A 61 -22.35 4.15 -0.40
CA ALA A 61 -23.77 3.92 -0.59
C ALA A 61 -24.31 4.48 -1.91
N ALA A 62 -23.79 5.63 -2.34
CA ALA A 62 -24.18 6.35 -3.56
C ALA A 62 -23.13 6.28 -4.69
N CYS A 63 -22.13 5.39 -4.58
CA CYS A 63 -21.04 5.34 -5.53
C CYS A 63 -21.54 4.85 -6.90
N VAL A 64 -21.24 5.57 -7.98
CA VAL A 64 -21.61 5.18 -9.34
C VAL A 64 -21.00 3.82 -9.76
N ASN A 65 -19.86 3.44 -9.15
CA ASN A 65 -19.20 2.16 -9.39
C ASN A 65 -19.71 1.02 -8.48
N ARG A 66 -20.72 1.26 -7.63
CA ARG A 66 -21.28 0.24 -6.73
C ARG A 66 -22.12 -0.79 -7.47
N SER A 67 -22.97 -0.35 -8.39
CA SER A 67 -23.94 -1.20 -9.10
C SER A 67 -23.32 -2.21 -10.06
N THR A 68 -22.00 -2.19 -10.26
CA THR A 68 -21.31 -3.14 -11.14
C THR A 68 -20.78 -4.38 -10.42
N VAL A 69 -20.87 -4.49 -9.08
CA VAL A 69 -20.17 -5.54 -8.31
C VAL A 69 -21.06 -6.28 -7.28
N GLU A 70 -22.24 -5.77 -6.92
CA GLU A 70 -23.05 -6.34 -5.81
C GLU A 70 -24.28 -7.17 -6.25
N GLU A 71 -24.50 -7.39 -7.55
CA GLU A 71 -25.63 -8.23 -8.01
C GLU A 71 -25.38 -9.74 -7.91
N GLU A 72 -24.14 -10.20 -7.65
CA GLU A 72 -23.85 -11.64 -7.51
C GLU A 72 -24.18 -12.25 -6.14
N ASP A 73 -24.43 -11.46 -5.08
CA ASP A 73 -24.56 -12.02 -3.70
C ASP A 73 -26.02 -12.11 -3.19
N ILE A 74 -27.00 -11.69 -3.99
CA ILE A 74 -28.44 -11.70 -3.59
C ILE A 74 -29.25 -12.77 -4.35
N LEU A 75 -28.69 -13.39 -5.41
CA LEU A 75 -29.40 -14.37 -6.25
C LEU A 75 -29.00 -15.83 -6.02
N SER A 76 -28.34 -16.19 -4.91
CA SER A 76 -28.06 -17.60 -4.57
C SER A 76 -28.93 -18.16 -3.42
N PRO A 77 -30.25 -18.38 -3.60
CA PRO A 77 -31.01 -19.22 -2.68
C PRO A 77 -30.76 -20.71 -2.98
N LEU A 78 -29.61 -21.25 -2.58
CA LEU A 78 -29.41 -22.70 -2.42
C LEU A 78 -28.77 -23.05 -1.08
N LYS A 79 -29.64 -23.10 -0.06
CA LYS A 79 -29.74 -24.19 0.92
C LYS A 79 -28.85 -25.40 0.61
N VAL A 80 -27.78 -25.58 1.39
CA VAL A 80 -27.32 -26.92 1.77
C VAL A 80 -27.44 -27.01 3.27
N SER A 81 -28.39 -27.85 3.69
CA SER A 81 -28.62 -28.24 5.06
C SER A 81 -27.34 -28.85 5.63
N LEU A 82 -26.86 -28.36 6.77
CA LEU A 82 -25.87 -29.08 7.57
C LEU A 82 -26.52 -30.34 8.15
N PRO A 83 -26.05 -31.56 7.85
CA PRO A 83 -26.28 -32.69 8.73
C PRO A 83 -25.25 -32.61 9.85
N SER A 84 -25.74 -32.41 11.08
CA SER A 84 -25.01 -32.79 12.27
C SER A 84 -24.82 -34.31 12.24
N SER A 85 -23.59 -34.80 12.03
CA SER A 85 -23.20 -36.11 12.55
C SER A 85 -21.70 -36.17 12.81
N LYS A 86 -21.38 -36.68 13.99
CA LYS A 86 -20.03 -36.90 14.51
C LYS A 86 -19.44 -38.16 13.91
N GLN A 87 -18.15 -38.14 13.56
CA GLN A 87 -17.17 -39.24 13.58
C GLN A 87 -15.89 -38.72 12.89
N ASP A 88 -14.85 -38.45 13.68
CA ASP A 88 -13.67 -39.30 13.96
C ASP A 88 -12.52 -39.07 12.95
N GLY A 89 -11.30 -39.20 13.44
CA GLY A 89 -10.18 -38.34 13.06
C GLY A 89 -9.52 -38.57 11.71
N ASN A 90 -9.05 -37.48 11.11
CA ASN A 90 -7.67 -37.36 10.63
C ASN A 90 -7.36 -35.87 10.36
N THR A 91 -6.27 -35.37 10.94
CA THR A 91 -5.86 -33.96 10.89
C THR A 91 -4.94 -33.72 9.68
N PRO A 92 -5.26 -32.78 8.77
CA PRO A 92 -4.24 -32.16 7.93
C PRO A 92 -3.75 -30.84 8.58
N PRO A 93 -2.47 -30.49 8.42
CA PRO A 93 -1.78 -29.58 9.32
C PRO A 93 -2.13 -28.11 9.06
N THR A 94 -2.46 -27.42 10.15
CA THR A 94 -2.52 -25.96 10.27
C THR A 94 -1.18 -25.36 9.89
N PHE A 95 -1.14 -24.50 8.87
CA PHE A 95 0.02 -23.66 8.57
C PHE A 95 0.14 -22.59 9.66
N VAL A 96 0.96 -22.88 10.67
CA VAL A 96 1.37 -21.92 11.69
C VAL A 96 2.50 -21.09 11.08
N PRO A 97 2.40 -19.75 10.99
CA PRO A 97 3.54 -18.93 10.57
C PRO A 97 4.63 -19.07 11.63
N GLN A 98 5.68 -19.83 11.31
CA GLN A 98 6.84 -19.94 12.18
C GLN A 98 7.52 -18.57 12.22
N LYS A 99 7.75 -18.09 13.44
CA LYS A 99 8.46 -16.84 13.73
C LYS A 99 9.85 -16.94 13.11
N LEU A 100 10.10 -16.25 11.99
CA LEU A 100 11.47 -16.08 11.49
C LEU A 100 12.24 -15.25 12.52
N VAL A 101 13.09 -15.93 13.28
CA VAL A 101 14.22 -15.33 13.97
C VAL A 101 15.32 -15.21 12.91
N CYS A 102 15.75 -13.98 12.61
CA CYS A 102 16.96 -13.78 11.82
C CYS A 102 18.15 -14.07 12.74
N ASP A 103 18.61 -15.32 12.74
CA ASP A 103 19.94 -15.66 13.26
C ASP A 103 20.97 -15.14 12.26
N SER A 104 21.87 -14.30 12.78
CA SER A 104 23.06 -13.86 12.06
C SER A 104 24.08 -14.98 12.17
N ASP A 105 24.62 -15.48 11.06
CA ASP A 105 25.78 -16.36 11.11
C ASP A 105 26.93 -15.84 10.25
N THR A 106 28.08 -15.90 10.89
CA THR A 106 29.41 -15.50 10.43
C THR A 106 29.91 -16.60 9.50
N GLY A 107 30.59 -16.22 8.42
CA GLY A 107 31.19 -17.22 7.52
C GLY A 107 32.22 -16.58 6.61
N GLU A 108 33.46 -16.62 7.08
CA GLU A 108 34.70 -16.22 6.43
C GLU A 108 34.88 -16.73 4.97
N SER A 109 35.60 -15.95 4.15
CA SER A 109 36.37 -16.52 3.05
C SER A 109 37.63 -15.69 2.80
N GLU A 110 38.75 -16.38 2.88
CA GLU A 110 40.11 -15.89 3.05
C GLU A 110 40.85 -15.78 1.70
N ARG A 111 41.66 -14.71 1.57
CA ARG A 111 43.08 -14.65 1.12
C ARG A 111 43.38 -13.35 0.36
N GLU A 112 44.13 -12.43 0.98
CA GLU A 112 45.57 -12.11 0.76
C GLU A 112 45.82 -11.49 -0.62
N ASP A 113 46.48 -10.35 -0.83
CA ASP A 113 47.45 -9.57 -0.06
C ASP A 113 47.53 -8.14 -0.69
N HIS A 114 48.32 -7.23 -0.10
CA HIS A 114 48.89 -5.96 -0.64
C HIS A 114 48.55 -4.70 0.18
N THR A 115 49.41 -4.43 1.17
CA THR A 115 49.67 -3.12 1.78
C THR A 115 50.66 -2.31 0.91
N PRO A 116 50.58 -0.97 0.87
CA PRO A 116 51.24 -0.07 1.86
C PRO A 116 50.35 1.13 2.27
N SER A 117 50.30 1.57 3.54
CA SER A 117 51.20 2.47 4.28
C SER A 117 51.26 3.94 3.82
N LEU A 118 51.36 4.85 4.81
CA LEU A 118 51.65 6.30 4.79
C LEU A 118 50.43 7.25 4.81
N THR A 119 50.01 7.76 5.98
CA THR A 119 50.49 8.95 6.73
C THR A 119 50.18 10.32 6.12
N ILE A 120 49.61 11.18 6.98
CA ILE A 120 49.76 12.66 7.09
C ILE A 120 48.75 13.60 6.38
N SER A 121 48.01 14.29 7.26
CA SER A 121 47.56 15.71 7.32
C SER A 121 47.27 16.52 6.06
N GLN A 122 46.17 17.29 6.10
CA GLN A 122 46.20 18.76 5.95
C GLN A 122 44.91 19.48 6.42
N LYS A 123 45.11 20.76 6.75
CA LYS A 123 44.41 21.69 7.67
C LYS A 123 43.68 22.77 6.83
N ILE A 124 42.61 23.43 7.30
CA ILE A 124 42.48 24.87 7.73
C ILE A 124 41.05 25.30 7.29
N ILE A 125 40.22 26.00 8.08
CA ILE A 125 40.02 27.47 8.09
C ILE A 125 39.26 27.89 9.37
N ARG A 126 39.77 28.96 10.02
CA ARG A 126 39.21 29.66 11.20
C ARG A 126 38.20 30.74 10.77
N PRO A 127 37.23 31.15 11.61
CA PRO A 127 36.56 32.46 11.49
C PRO A 127 37.45 33.58 12.06
N GLY A 128 37.45 34.73 11.39
CA GLY A 128 38.29 35.89 11.71
C GLY A 128 37.64 36.91 12.63
N GLU A 129 38.49 37.54 13.43
CA GLU A 129 38.39 38.93 13.92
C GLU A 129 39.70 39.63 13.53
#